data_AF-A0A377UQR6-F1
#
_entry.id   AF-A0A377UQR6-F1
#
_cell.length_a   1.000
_cell.length_b   1.000
_cell.length_c   1.000
_cell.angle_alpha   90.00
_cell.angle_beta   90.00
_cell.angle_gamma   90.00
#
_symmetry.space_group_name_H-M   'P 1'
#
loop_
_entity.id
_entity.type
_entity.pdbx_description
1 polymer ?
#
loop_
_entity_poly.entity_id
_entity_poly.type
_entity_poly.pdbx_seq_one_letter_code
_entity_poly.pdbx_strand_id
1 'polypeptide(L)'
;MLPFGLALNESQINDPGLRQRVNDVRRWLADGLDVPVDQVWDSLREWSHRAGLGTLRDLGVARDALEPAALAASTSSSMKANPVSLSGEQLLEMLEAAWE
;
A
#
# COMPACT_ATOMS: atom_id res chain seq x y z
N MET A 1 2.82 5.27 2.22
CA MET A 1 3.03 3.80 2.04
C MET A 1 1.78 2.94 2.23
N LEU A 2 1.09 2.99 3.39
CA LEU A 2 -0.02 2.06 3.69
C LEU A 2 -1.12 1.97 2.60
N PRO A 3 -1.65 3.09 2.04
CA PRO A 3 -2.71 3.02 1.03
C PRO A 3 -2.27 2.26 -0.23
N PHE A 4 -1.03 2.49 -0.67
CA PHE A 4 -0.45 1.83 -1.84
C PHE A 4 -0.26 0.32 -1.61
N GLY A 5 0.22 -0.08 -0.44
CA GLY A 5 0.39 -1.49 -0.09
C GLY A 5 -0.93 -2.25 0.03
N LEU A 6 -1.99 -1.62 0.56
CA LEU A 6 -3.32 -2.23 0.61
C LEU A 6 -3.92 -2.42 -0.78
N ALA A 7 -3.82 -1.40 -1.64
CA ALA A 7 -4.31 -1.48 -3.02
C ALA A 7 -3.55 -2.53 -3.85
N LEU A 8 -2.22 -2.59 -3.72
CA LEU A 8 -1.42 -3.61 -4.41
C LEU A 8 -1.73 -5.02 -3.89
N ASN A 9 -1.86 -5.20 -2.57
CA ASN A 9 -2.25 -6.50 -2.03
C ASN A 9 -3.61 -6.94 -2.58
N GLU A 10 -4.60 -6.06 -2.58
CA GLU A 10 -5.93 -6.34 -3.12
C GLU A 10 -5.88 -6.82 -4.59
N SER A 11 -5.06 -6.18 -5.42
CA SER A 11 -4.97 -6.52 -6.84
C SER A 11 -4.37 -7.91 -7.09
N GLN A 12 -3.64 -8.48 -6.12
CA GLN A 12 -2.98 -9.79 -6.23
C GLN A 12 -3.71 -10.92 -5.48
N ILE A 13 -4.81 -10.62 -4.78
CA ILE A 13 -5.54 -11.64 -4.01
C ILE A 13 -6.34 -12.56 -4.94
N ASN A 14 -5.99 -13.84 -4.92
CA ASN A 14 -6.77 -14.91 -5.54
C ASN A 14 -7.57 -15.75 -4.53
N ASP A 15 -7.19 -15.73 -3.24
CA ASP A 15 -7.89 -16.46 -2.19
C ASP A 15 -9.19 -15.76 -1.75
N PRO A 16 -10.35 -16.42 -1.79
CA PRO A 16 -11.62 -15.82 -1.41
C PRO A 16 -11.69 -15.37 0.07
N GLY A 17 -11.03 -16.09 0.97
CA GLY A 17 -11.00 -15.75 2.39
C GLY A 17 -10.22 -14.47 2.67
N LEU A 18 -9.04 -14.33 2.06
CA LEU A 18 -8.26 -13.10 2.09
C LEU A 18 -9.01 -11.94 1.42
N ARG A 19 -9.70 -12.19 0.31
CA ARG A 19 -10.51 -11.17 -0.36
C ARG A 19 -11.61 -10.63 0.54
N GLN A 20 -12.30 -11.51 1.27
CA GLN A 20 -13.29 -11.09 2.24
C GLN A 20 -12.68 -10.24 3.36
N ARG A 21 -11.53 -10.63 3.90
CA ARG A 21 -10.83 -9.85 4.94
C ARG A 21 -10.46 -8.45 4.46
N VAL A 22 -9.97 -8.31 3.22
CA VAL A 22 -9.69 -6.99 2.63
C VAL A 22 -10.97 -6.19 2.42
N ASN A 23 -12.06 -6.81 1.97
CA ASN A 23 -13.36 -6.15 1.87
C ASN A 23 -13.86 -5.62 3.22
N ASP A 24 -13.64 -6.36 4.31
CA ASP A 24 -14.02 -5.91 5.65
C ASP A 24 -13.18 -4.70 6.08
N VAL A 25 -11.86 -4.72 5.82
CA VAL A 25 -10.98 -3.56 6.04
C VAL A 25 -11.43 -2.34 5.23
N ARG A 26 -11.81 -2.52 3.96
CA ARG A 26 -12.37 -1.45 3.13
C ARG A 26 -13.61 -0.84 3.76
N ARG A 27 -14.54 -1.65 4.25
CA ARG A 27 -15.76 -1.16 4.89
C ARG A 27 -15.47 -0.40 6.18
N TRP A 28 -14.58 -0.89 7.04
CA TRP A 28 -14.22 -0.21 8.28
C TRP A 28 -13.55 1.14 8.03
N LEU A 29 -12.65 1.21 7.05
CA LEU A 29 -11.98 2.45 6.69
C LEU A 29 -12.93 3.43 6.00
N ALA A 30 -13.82 2.94 5.13
CA ALA A 30 -14.82 3.76 4.48
C ALA A 30 -15.78 4.41 5.49
N ASP A 31 -16.25 3.62 6.46
CA ASP A 31 -17.08 4.10 7.58
C ASP A 31 -16.31 5.13 8.44
N GLY A 32 -15.07 4.82 8.81
CA GLY A 32 -14.24 5.73 9.63
C GLY A 32 -13.82 7.03 8.93
N LEU A 33 -13.70 7.02 7.59
CA LEU A 33 -13.35 8.19 6.78
C LEU A 33 -14.58 8.93 6.24
N ASP A 34 -15.79 8.40 6.43
CA ASP A 34 -17.05 8.88 5.86
C ASP A 34 -17.00 9.04 4.32
N VAL A 35 -16.57 7.97 3.64
CA VAL A 35 -16.42 7.93 2.17
C VAL A 35 -17.01 6.66 1.56
N PRO A 36 -17.34 6.66 0.26
CA PRO A 36 -17.71 5.44 -0.46
C PRO A 36 -16.62 4.37 -0.42
N VAL A 37 -17.03 3.11 -0.28
CA VAL A 37 -16.12 1.94 -0.17
C VAL A 37 -15.20 1.82 -1.39
N ASP A 38 -15.65 2.16 -2.58
CA ASP A 38 -14.88 2.14 -3.83
C ASP A 38 -13.77 3.19 -3.87
N GLN A 39 -13.88 4.28 -3.11
CA GLN A 39 -12.93 5.39 -3.04
C GLN A 39 -11.98 5.32 -1.83
N VAL A 40 -12.06 4.26 -1.03
CA VAL A 40 -11.42 4.20 0.29
C VAL A 40 -9.89 4.30 0.26
N TRP A 41 -9.21 3.71 -0.73
CA TRP A 41 -7.75 3.77 -0.82
C TRP A 41 -7.25 5.17 -1.17
N ASP A 42 -7.90 5.84 -2.11
CA ASP A 42 -7.58 7.21 -2.48
C ASP A 42 -7.93 8.18 -1.35
N SER A 43 -9.08 7.97 -0.70
CA SER A 43 -9.48 8.78 0.45
C SER A 43 -8.52 8.62 1.63
N LEU A 44 -8.03 7.40 1.89
CA LEU A 44 -7.02 7.14 2.93
C LEU A 44 -5.68 7.81 2.58
N ARG A 45 -5.29 7.82 1.30
CA ARG A 45 -4.10 8.53 0.83
C ARG A 45 -4.23 10.02 1.10
N GLU A 46 -5.31 10.64 0.64
CA GLU A 46 -5.59 12.06 0.84
C GLU A 46 -5.68 12.43 2.32
N TRP A 47 -6.35 11.60 3.12
CA TRP A 47 -6.41 11.78 4.58
C TRP A 47 -5.01 11.73 5.21
N SER A 48 -4.15 10.77 4.79
CA SER A 48 -2.79 10.63 5.29
C SER A 48 -1.94 11.88 4.98
N HIS A 49 -2.01 12.38 3.75
CA HIS A 49 -1.32 13.62 3.35
C HIS A 49 -1.78 14.81 4.18
N ARG A 50 -3.10 15.00 4.34
CA ARG A 50 -3.64 16.09 5.18
C ARG A 50 -3.26 15.97 6.65
N ALA A 51 -3.03 14.75 7.15
CA ALA A 51 -2.54 14.49 8.49
C ALA A 51 -1.02 14.73 8.65
N GLY A 52 -0.32 15.17 7.60
CA GLY A 52 1.11 15.45 7.61
C GLY A 52 1.99 14.25 7.27
N LEU A 53 1.41 13.13 6.83
CA LEU A 53 2.17 12.00 6.29
C LEU A 53 2.40 12.25 4.80
N GLY A 54 3.51 12.95 4.49
CA GLY A 54 3.93 13.27 3.13
C GLY A 54 4.36 12.04 2.30
N THR A 55 4.82 12.32 1.09
CA THR A 55 5.34 11.33 0.14
C THR A 55 6.72 10.81 0.60
N LEU A 56 7.24 9.74 -0.01
CA LEU A 56 8.63 9.33 0.30
C LEU A 56 9.64 10.44 -0.06
N ARG A 57 9.36 11.25 -1.08
CA ARG A 57 10.14 12.43 -1.42
C ARG A 57 10.11 13.48 -0.32
N ASP A 58 8.93 13.77 0.24
CA ASP A 58 8.79 14.73 1.35
C ASP A 58 9.57 14.28 2.59
N LEU A 59 9.71 12.96 2.78
CA LEU A 59 10.51 12.33 3.84
C LEU A 59 12.02 12.29 3.52
N GLY A 60 12.45 12.79 2.36
CA GLY A 60 13.86 12.86 1.96
C GLY A 60 14.43 11.55 1.40
N VAL A 61 13.59 10.60 0.98
CA VAL A 61 14.04 9.37 0.33
C VAL A 61 14.56 9.70 -1.07
N ALA A 62 15.80 9.32 -1.34
CA ALA A 62 16.40 9.49 -2.66
C ALA A 62 15.75 8.54 -3.68
N ARG A 63 15.53 9.02 -4.91
CA ARG A 63 14.85 8.25 -5.96
C ARG A 63 15.64 6.99 -6.37
N ASP A 64 16.95 7.06 -6.36
CA ASP A 64 17.85 5.93 -6.63
C ASP A 64 17.87 4.88 -5.50
N ALA A 65 17.33 5.20 -4.31
CA ALA A 65 17.18 4.26 -3.21
C ALA A 65 15.95 3.35 -3.34
N LEU A 66 15.01 3.64 -4.25
CA LEU A 66 13.76 2.89 -4.38
C LEU A 66 13.97 1.45 -4.84
N GLU A 67 14.82 1.24 -5.86
CA GLU A 67 15.11 -0.10 -6.39
C GLU A 67 15.84 -1.00 -5.36
N PRO A 68 16.91 -0.55 -4.68
CA PRO A 68 17.50 -1.29 -3.57
C PRO A 68 16.50 -1.60 -2.44
N ALA A 69 15.61 -0.65 -2.13
CA ALA A 69 14.58 -0.84 -1.11
C ALA A 69 13.54 -1.90 -1.52
N ALA A 70 13.12 -1.92 -2.79
CA ALA A 70 12.20 -2.93 -3.33
C ALA A 70 12.81 -4.33 -3.22
N LEU A 71 14.08 -4.49 -3.61
CA LEU A 71 14.81 -5.74 -3.52
C LEU A 71 14.92 -6.23 -2.07
N ALA A 72 15.32 -5.34 -1.15
CA ALA A 72 15.38 -5.66 0.27
C ALA A 72 14.01 -6.05 0.84
N ALA A 73 12.94 -5.33 0.46
CA ALA A 73 11.59 -5.63 0.90
C ALA A 73 11.10 -7.00 0.42
N SER A 74 11.39 -7.38 -0.83
CA SER A 74 10.99 -8.68 -1.42
C SER A 74 11.55 -9.90 -0.68
N THR A 75 12.70 -9.75 -0.02
CA THR A 75 13.37 -10.84 0.71
C THR A 75 13.18 -10.77 2.23
N SER A 76 12.45 -9.76 2.71
CA SER A 76 12.22 -9.52 4.13
C SER A 76 11.32 -10.58 4.78
N SER A 77 11.46 -10.78 6.10
CA SER A 77 10.57 -11.67 6.85
C SER A 77 9.12 -11.19 6.85
N SER A 78 8.90 -9.87 6.82
CA SER A 78 7.56 -9.28 6.71
C SER A 78 6.86 -9.68 5.41
N MET A 79 7.61 -9.83 4.31
CA MET A 79 7.05 -10.32 3.04
C MET A 79 6.51 -11.75 3.16
N LYS A 80 7.14 -12.61 3.96
CA LYS A 80 6.65 -13.98 4.22
C LYS A 80 5.30 -13.99 4.96
N ALA A 81 5.01 -12.94 5.72
CA ALA A 81 3.75 -12.78 6.45
C ALA A 81 2.72 -11.93 5.68
N ASN A 82 3.09 -11.34 4.55
CA ASN A 82 2.19 -10.57 3.71
C ASN A 82 1.14 -11.53 3.11
N PRO A 83 -0.16 -11.15 3.06
CA PRO A 83 -1.21 -12.03 2.57
C PRO A 83 -1.03 -12.51 1.12
N VAL A 84 -0.22 -11.79 0.34
CA VAL A 84 0.13 -12.15 -1.03
C VAL A 84 1.65 -12.00 -1.22
N SER A 85 2.25 -12.87 -2.02
CA SER A 85 3.66 -12.71 -2.40
C SER A 85 3.76 -11.63 -3.48
N LEU A 86 4.52 -10.56 -3.21
CA LEU A 86 4.77 -9.48 -4.15
C LEU A 86 6.18 -9.61 -4.76
N SER A 87 6.29 -9.41 -6.06
CA SER A 87 7.59 -9.38 -6.75
C SER A 87 8.35 -8.08 -6.44
N GLY A 88 9.66 -8.09 -6.68
CA GLY A 88 10.49 -6.88 -6.58
C GLY A 88 10.00 -5.76 -7.50
N GLU A 89 9.54 -6.10 -8.71
CA GLU A 89 8.97 -5.15 -9.68
C GLU A 89 7.69 -4.50 -9.15
N GLN A 90 6.75 -5.29 -8.61
CA GLN A 90 5.51 -4.77 -8.02
C GLN A 90 5.78 -3.86 -6.81
N LEU A 91 6.78 -4.20 -5.99
CA LEU A 91 7.19 -3.37 -4.87
C LEU A 91 7.85 -2.07 -5.34
N LEU A 92 8.63 -2.11 -6.41
CA LEU A 92 9.25 -0.93 -7.00
C LEU A 92 8.18 0.03 -7.55
N GLU A 93 7.24 -0.47 -8.34
CA GLU A 93 6.11 0.34 -8.84
C GLU A 93 5.32 1.00 -7.70
N MET A 94 5.07 0.25 -6.62
CA MET A 94 4.43 0.77 -5.41
C MET A 94 5.25 1.88 -4.74
N LEU A 95 6.58 1.69 -4.66
CA LEU A 95 7.49 2.67 -4.07
C LEU A 95 7.59 3.94 -4.92
N GLU A 96 7.61 3.80 -6.24
CA GLU A 96 7.59 4.94 -7.18
C GLU A 96 6.29 5.74 -7.04
N ALA A 97 5.14 5.07 -7.02
CA ALA A 97 3.85 5.72 -6.83
C ALA A 97 3.71 6.42 -5.47
N ALA A 98 4.39 5.93 -4.44
CA ALA A 98 4.42 6.55 -3.10
C ALA A 98 5.50 7.64 -2.95
N TRP A 99 6.41 7.75 -3.92
CA TRP A 99 7.47 8.75 -3.93
C TRP A 99 7.04 10.08 -4.51
N GLU A 100 6.16 10.05 -5.52
CA GLU A 100 5.52 11.24 -6.10
C GLU A 100 4.69 12.01 -5.08
#